data_AF-A0A9J6GVN4-F1
#
_entry.id   AF-A0A9J6GVN4-F1
#
_cell.length_a   1.000
_cell.length_b   1.000
_cell.length_c   1.000
_cell.angle_alpha   90.00
_cell.angle_beta   90.00
_cell.angle_gamma   90.00
#
_symmetry.space_group_name_H-M   'P 1'
#
loop_
_entity.id
_entity.type
_entity.pdbx_description
1 polymer ?
#
loop_
_entity_poly.entity_id
_entity_poly.type
_entity_poly.pdbx_seq_one_letter_code
_entity_poly.pdbx_strand_id
1 'polypeptide(L)'
;MIPTISLRQTLKYTKITFWATFRKHRDQGDTTWISSLERWTGDQHQDVNKYSKEIALTTEAPAVDSHLSHLWEARKGLQRR
;
A
#
# COMPACT_ATOMS: atom_id res chain seq x y z
N MET A 1 -13.37 16.59 -26.98
CA MET A 1 -11.93 16.58 -26.67
C MET A 1 -11.79 16.34 -25.18
N ILE A 2 -11.36 15.15 -24.76
CA ILE A 2 -11.02 14.87 -23.36
C ILE A 2 -9.60 15.40 -23.16
N PRO A 3 -9.33 16.29 -22.19
CA PRO A 3 -8.00 16.85 -22.01
C PRO A 3 -7.05 15.72 -21.58
N THR A 4 -6.02 15.48 -22.39
CA THR A 4 -4.95 14.52 -22.09
C THR A 4 -4.22 15.02 -20.86
N ILE A 5 -4.47 14.38 -19.72
CA ILE A 5 -3.82 14.68 -18.45
C ILE A 5 -2.31 14.61 -18.68
N SER A 6 -1.64 15.77 -18.56
CA SER A 6 -0.17 15.84 -18.62
C SER A 6 0.38 15.09 -17.41
N LEU A 7 0.77 13.84 -17.64
CA LEU A 7 1.50 13.00 -16.70
C LEU A 7 2.87 13.63 -16.45
N ARG A 8 2.91 14.64 -15.57
CA ARG A 8 4.15 15.04 -14.89
C ARG A 8 4.53 13.90 -13.94
N GLN A 9 5.01 12.80 -14.53
CA GLN A 9 5.57 11.63 -13.88
C GLN A 9 6.85 12.07 -13.16
N THR A 10 6.68 12.59 -11.96
CA THR A 10 7.74 12.50 -10.97
C THR A 10 7.96 11.01 -10.72
N LEU A 11 9.16 10.51 -10.98
CA LEU A 11 9.57 9.15 -10.66
C LEU A 11 9.38 8.96 -9.14
N LYS A 12 8.23 8.41 -8.77
CA LYS A 12 7.85 8.15 -7.38
C LYS A 12 8.22 6.72 -7.03
N TYR A 13 8.32 6.43 -5.74
CA TYR A 13 8.44 5.06 -5.26
C TYR A 13 7.07 4.59 -4.80
N THR A 14 6.72 3.34 -5.12
CA THR A 14 5.58 2.66 -4.50
C THR A 14 6.08 1.62 -3.52
N LYS A 15 5.35 1.41 -2.43
CA LYS A 15 5.71 0.45 -1.40
C LYS A 15 4.79 -0.76 -1.49
N ILE A 16 5.38 -1.94 -1.66
CA ILE A 16 4.66 -3.20 -1.71
C ILE A 16 5.01 -4.01 -0.47
N THR A 17 3.99 -4.36 0.31
CA THR A 17 4.12 -5.19 1.50
C THR A 17 3.74 -6.64 1.20
N PHE A 18 4.63 -7.57 1.55
CA PHE A 18 4.34 -9.00 1.46
C PHE A 18 3.53 -9.45 2.67
N TRP A 19 2.19 -9.29 2.58
CA TRP A 19 1.28 -9.55 3.70
C TRP A 19 1.26 -11.00 4.19
N ALA A 20 1.49 -11.97 3.32
CA ALA A 20 1.52 -13.38 3.69
C ALA A 20 2.72 -13.70 4.61
N THR A 21 3.89 -13.17 4.30
CA THR A 21 5.10 -13.36 5.12
C THR A 21 5.02 -12.56 6.42
N PHE A 22 4.49 -11.33 6.36
CA PHE A 22 4.25 -10.51 7.55
C PHE A 22 3.34 -11.23 8.56
N ARG A 23 2.20 -11.77 8.10
CA ARG A 23 1.25 -12.49 8.96
C ARG A 23 1.88 -13.74 9.57
N LYS A 24 2.58 -14.56 8.78
CA LYS A 24 3.29 -15.74 9.31
C LYS A 24 4.31 -15.40 10.39
N HIS A 25 5.07 -14.32 10.24
CA HIS A 25 6.03 -13.87 11.25
C HIS A 25 5.32 -13.41 12.53
N ARG A 26 4.19 -12.70 12.40
CA ARG A 26 3.38 -12.25 13.54
C ARG A 26 2.69 -13.39 14.27
N ASP A 27 2.21 -14.39 13.56
CA ASP A 27 1.57 -15.58 14.14
C ASP A 27 2.58 -16.48 14.88
N GLN A 28 3.87 -16.38 14.54
CA GLN A 28 4.98 -17.08 15.18
C GLN A 28 5.61 -16.30 16.34
N GLY A 29 5.35 -14.99 16.43
CA GLY A 29 5.84 -14.16 17.51
C GLY A 29 5.05 -14.41 18.80
N ASP A 30 5.76 -14.48 19.92
CA ASP A 30 5.12 -14.54 21.24
C ASP A 30 4.11 -13.40 21.36
N THR A 31 2.89 -13.73 21.78
CA THR A 31 1.86 -12.74 22.09
C THR A 31 2.26 -12.05 23.39
N THR A 32 3.24 -11.15 23.32
CA THR A 32 3.69 -10.38 24.47
C THR A 32 2.55 -9.47 24.90
N TRP A 33 2.33 -9.40 26.21
CA TRP A 33 1.36 -8.48 26.79
C TRP A 33 1.62 -7.04 26.31
N ILE A 34 0.60 -6.41 25.73
CA ILE A 34 0.69 -5.03 25.22
C ILE A 34 0.81 -4.09 26.43
N SER A 35 2.04 -3.65 26.71
CA SER A 35 2.35 -2.75 27.83
C SER A 35 2.14 -1.27 27.49
N SER A 36 2.20 -0.91 26.20
CA SER A 36 1.98 0.46 25.70
C SER A 36 1.50 0.41 24.25
N LEU A 37 0.46 1.18 23.93
CA LEU A 37 -0.09 1.26 22.58
C LEU A 37 0.91 1.91 21.60
N GLU A 38 1.64 2.92 22.02
CA GLU A 38 2.62 3.61 21.18
C GLU A 38 3.77 2.69 20.80
N ARG A 39 4.30 1.93 21.77
CA ARG A 39 5.34 0.93 21.50
C ARG A 39 4.84 -0.14 20.57
N TRP A 40 3.66 -0.70 20.86
CA TRP A 40 3.07 -1.72 20.01
C TRP A 40 2.87 -1.22 18.57
N THR A 41 2.36 0.01 18.40
CA THR A 41 2.15 0.60 17.06
C THR A 41 3.50 0.84 16.36
N GLY A 42 4.53 1.28 17.09
CA GLY A 42 5.89 1.43 16.58
C GLY A 42 6.45 0.10 16.07
N ASP A 43 6.32 -0.96 16.85
CA ASP A 43 6.74 -2.32 16.48
C ASP A 43 5.98 -2.81 15.23
N GLN A 44 4.67 -2.54 15.16
CA GLN A 44 3.87 -2.87 13.97
C GLN A 44 4.38 -2.15 12.72
N HIS A 45 4.69 -0.86 12.81
CA HIS A 45 5.24 -0.11 11.68
C HIS A 45 6.61 -0.66 11.26
N GLN A 46 7.48 -1.01 12.21
CA GLN A 46 8.78 -1.57 11.94
C GLN A 46 8.69 -2.94 11.26
N ASP A 47 7.81 -3.81 11.73
CA ASP A 47 7.57 -5.13 11.13
C ASP A 47 7.02 -4.99 9.71
N VAL A 48 6.03 -4.12 9.50
CA VAL A 48 5.50 -3.84 8.16
C VAL A 48 6.61 -3.35 7.23
N ASN A 49 7.50 -2.47 7.70
CA ASN A 49 8.64 -1.97 6.93
C ASN A 49 9.60 -3.09 6.54
N LYS A 50 9.90 -4.02 7.45
CA LYS A 50 10.78 -5.18 7.21
C LYS A 50 10.27 -6.10 6.09
N TYR A 51 8.95 -6.25 5.98
CA TYR A 51 8.30 -7.06 4.94
C TYR A 51 7.80 -6.24 3.75
N SER A 52 8.22 -4.98 3.65
CA SER A 52 7.90 -4.12 2.53
C SER A 52 9.13 -3.89 1.66
N LYS A 53 8.91 -3.77 0.35
CA LYS A 53 9.92 -3.29 -0.58
C LYS A 53 9.42 -2.04 -1.28
N GLU A 54 10.32 -1.11 -1.50
CA GLU A 54 10.09 0.07 -2.33
C GLU A 54 10.49 -0.26 -3.77
N ILE A 55 9.61 0.09 -4.71
CA ILE A 55 9.80 -0.13 -6.14
C ILE A 55 9.75 1.23 -6.81
N ALA A 56 10.79 1.54 -7.58
CA ALA A 56 10.82 2.73 -8.40
C ALA A 56 9.77 2.62 -9.52
N LEU A 57 8.94 3.64 -9.65
CA LEU A 57 7.99 3.74 -10.76
C LEU A 57 8.72 4.28 -11.98
N THR A 58 8.54 3.63 -13.12
CA THR A 58 9.15 4.03 -14.39
C THR A 58 8.09 4.62 -15.31
N THR A 59 8.52 5.22 -16.42
CA THR A 59 7.60 5.68 -17.49
C THR A 59 6.78 4.53 -18.08
N GLU A 60 7.33 3.31 -18.08
CA GLU A 60 6.68 2.07 -18.55
C GLU A 60 5.73 1.46 -17.50
N ALA A 61 6.00 1.69 -16.20
CA ALA A 61 5.20 1.22 -15.07
C ALA A 61 4.87 2.39 -14.11
N PRO A 62 3.96 3.31 -14.51
CA PRO A 62 3.64 4.49 -13.72
C PRO A 62 2.78 4.14 -12.49
N ALA A 63 2.82 5.01 -11.47
CA ALA A 63 1.83 4.97 -10.41
C ALA A 63 0.43 5.17 -11.01
N VAL A 64 -0.48 4.24 -10.72
CA VAL A 64 -1.90 4.46 -10.96
C VAL A 64 -2.37 5.54 -10.00
N ASP A 65 -3.09 6.55 -10.51
CA ASP A 65 -3.69 7.59 -9.68
C ASP A 65 -4.72 6.95 -8.73
N SER A 66 -4.51 7.16 -7.43
CA SER A 66 -5.38 6.64 -6.35
C SER A 66 -6.81 7.17 -6.49
N HIS A 67 -6.98 8.43 -6.90
CA HIS A 67 -8.28 9.03 -7.10
C HIS A 67 -9.04 8.36 -8.26
N LEU A 68 -8.35 8.10 -9.38
CA LEU A 68 -8.95 7.41 -10.51
C LEU A 68 -9.30 5.96 -10.18
N SER A 69 -8.46 5.28 -9.40
CA SER A 69 -8.72 3.92 -8.93
C SER A 69 -9.98 3.86 -8.05
N HIS A 70 -10.13 4.83 -7.15
CA HIS A 70 -11.30 4.95 -6.30
C HIS A 70 -12.58 5.18 -7.11
N LEU A 71 -12.56 6.10 -8.08
CA LEU A 71 -13.71 6.35 -8.97
C LEU A 71 -14.10 5.12 -9.79
N TRP A 72 -13.11 4.34 -10.25
CA TRP A 72 -13.35 3.11 -10.99
C TRP A 72 -14.07 2.04 -10.16
N GLU A 73 -13.63 1.82 -8.92
CA GLU A 73 -14.28 0.88 -8.01
C GLU A 73 -15.70 1.34 -7.65
N ALA A 74 -15.90 2.65 -7.39
CA ALA A 74 -17.23 3.21 -7.16
C ALA A 74 -18.18 2.98 -8.33
N ARG A 75 -17.69 3.20 -9.56
CA ARG A 75 -18.46 2.91 -10.79
C ARG A 75 -18.83 1.43 -10.90
N LYS A 76 -17.90 0.51 -10.65
CA LYS A 76 -18.19 -0.93 -10.67
C LYS A 76 -19.22 -1.34 -9.63
N GLY A 77 -19.18 -0.75 -8.43
CA GLY A 77 -20.18 -0.97 -7.39
C GLY A 77 -21.59 -0.54 -7.83
N LEU A 78 -21.70 0.56 -8.58
CA LEU A 78 -22.98 1.02 -9.13
C LEU A 78 -23.51 0.11 -10.26
N GLN A 79 -22.64 -0.49 -11.07
CA GLN A 79 -23.03 -1.39 -12.16
C GLN A 79 -23.40 -2.81 -11.72
N ARG A 80 -23.05 -3.20 -10.48
CA ARG A 80 -23.38 -4.51 -9.90
C ARG A 80 -24.76 -4.55 -9.23
N ARG A 81 -25.46 -3.43 -9.17
CA ARG A 81 -26.87 -3.35 -8.76
C ARG A 81 -27.78 -3.69 -9.92
#